data_AF-A0A949LJ74-F1
#
_entry.id   AF-A0A949LJ74-F1
#
_cell.length_a   1.000
_cell.length_b   1.000
_cell.length_c   1.000
_cell.angle_alpha   90.00
_cell.angle_beta   90.00
_cell.angle_gamma   90.00
#
_symmetry.space_group_name_H-M   'P 1'
#
loop_
_entity.id
_entity.type
_entity.pdbx_description
1 polymer ?
#
loop_
_entity_poly.entity_id
_entity_poly.type
_entity_poly.pdbx_seq_one_letter_code
_entity_poly.pdbx_strand_id
1 'polypeptide(L)'
;MKYYIYKHIDPFTGECVYVGQGSGGRAWVCSGARSEEHSKWMSDLLSLGITPDKWVEIVDSNTSKKEVQKIEHNLIHKLEPKFNKNQRVIQTKVSKDEYLEMVKLRQLGKTYKQISEELGWSLMCVHHHLNGKTIHE
;
A
#
# COMPACT_ATOMS: atom_id res chain seq x y z
N MET A 1 2.31 0.04 -21.54
CA MET A 1 3.03 -1.03 -20.82
C MET A 1 2.01 -1.80 -19.99
N LYS A 2 1.99 -3.13 -20.07
CA LYS A 2 1.05 -3.97 -19.29
C LYS A 2 1.59 -4.15 -17.88
N TYR A 3 0.80 -3.79 -16.88
CA TYR A 3 1.10 -4.04 -15.47
C TYR A 3 0.36 -5.29 -15.01
N TYR A 4 0.84 -5.87 -13.93
CA TYR A 4 0.21 -6.99 -13.25
C TYR A 4 0.45 -6.87 -11.75
N ILE A 5 -0.36 -7.57 -10.98
CA ILE A 5 -0.19 -7.75 -9.55
C ILE A 5 0.17 -9.20 -9.24
N TYR A 6 1.05 -9.38 -8.28
CA TYR A 6 1.54 -10.67 -7.87
C TYR A 6 1.67 -10.76 -6.35
N LYS A 7 1.65 -11.98 -5.84
CA LYS A 7 1.93 -12.33 -4.45
C LYS A 7 3.18 -13.18 -4.38
N HIS A 8 3.86 -13.13 -3.24
CA HIS A 8 4.72 -14.21 -2.82
C HIS A 8 3.99 -15.04 -1.77
N ILE A 9 3.91 -16.35 -2.02
CA ILE A 9 3.30 -17.33 -1.13
C ILE A 9 4.42 -18.15 -0.50
N ASP A 10 4.39 -18.32 0.82
CA ASP A 10 5.28 -19.23 1.49
C ASP A 10 4.97 -20.68 1.05
N PRO A 11 5.92 -21.40 0.42
CA PRO A 11 5.65 -22.72 -0.11
C PRO A 11 5.42 -23.79 0.97
N PHE A 12 5.78 -23.50 2.23
CA PHE A 12 5.61 -24.43 3.35
C PHE A 12 4.31 -24.19 4.11
N THR A 13 3.89 -22.94 4.27
CA THR A 13 2.69 -22.58 5.04
C THR A 13 1.48 -22.24 4.17
N GLY A 14 1.70 -21.90 2.91
CA GLY A 14 0.67 -21.38 2.00
C GLY A 14 0.27 -19.92 2.29
N GLU A 15 0.95 -19.24 3.21
CA GLU A 15 0.61 -17.87 3.59
C GLU A 15 1.14 -16.84 2.58
N CYS A 16 0.37 -15.77 2.35
CA CYS A 16 0.82 -14.64 1.55
C CYS A 16 1.79 -13.77 2.35
N VAL A 17 3.08 -13.82 2.01
CA VAL A 17 4.13 -13.08 2.72
C VAL A 17 4.48 -11.76 2.07
N TYR A 18 4.10 -11.55 0.81
CA TYR A 18 4.30 -10.30 0.09
C TYR A 18 3.26 -10.11 -1.02
N VAL A 19 2.89 -8.86 -1.29
CA VAL A 19 2.07 -8.41 -2.42
C VAL A 19 2.85 -7.29 -3.11
N GLY A 20 2.94 -7.36 -4.44
CA GLY A 20 3.61 -6.33 -5.21
C GLY A 20 3.02 -6.15 -6.60
N GLN A 21 3.30 -5.00 -7.19
CA GLN A 21 3.02 -4.74 -8.60
C GLN A 21 4.27 -4.83 -9.48
N GLY A 22 4.07 -5.27 -10.71
CA GLY A 22 5.17 -5.45 -11.65
C GLY A 22 4.80 -5.29 -13.12
N SER A 23 5.85 -5.34 -13.93
CA SER A 23 5.81 -5.40 -15.39
C SER A 23 7.01 -6.23 -15.86
N GLY A 24 6.89 -6.92 -17.00
CA GLY A 24 7.94 -7.82 -17.49
C GLY A 24 8.27 -8.92 -16.46
N GLY A 25 9.55 -9.18 -16.23
CA GLY A 25 10.02 -10.25 -15.32
C GLY A 25 10.05 -9.92 -13.83
N ARG A 26 9.55 -8.75 -13.38
CA ARG A 26 9.78 -8.23 -12.03
C ARG A 26 9.39 -9.19 -10.88
N ALA A 27 8.30 -9.94 -11.02
CA ALA A 27 7.87 -10.87 -9.96
C ALA A 27 8.88 -11.97 -9.67
N TRP A 28 9.68 -12.39 -10.67
CA TRP A 28 10.62 -13.50 -10.55
C TRP A 28 12.06 -13.06 -10.26
N VAL A 29 12.33 -11.75 -10.25
CA VAL A 29 13.68 -11.23 -9.98
C VAL A 29 13.95 -11.26 -8.48
N CYS A 30 14.92 -12.07 -8.03
CA CYS A 30 15.27 -12.18 -6.60
C CYS A 30 16.21 -11.07 -6.09
N SER A 31 16.62 -10.12 -6.93
CA SER A 31 17.53 -9.02 -6.61
C SER A 31 16.86 -7.64 -6.74
N GLY A 32 17.46 -6.59 -6.14
CA GLY A 32 17.01 -5.20 -6.27
C GLY A 32 16.56 -4.56 -4.96
N ALA A 33 15.82 -3.44 -5.05
CA ALA A 33 15.35 -2.67 -3.90
C ALA A 33 14.21 -3.39 -3.16
N ARG A 34 14.58 -4.31 -2.27
CA ARG A 34 13.70 -5.01 -1.33
C ARG A 34 14.24 -4.85 0.09
N SER A 35 13.42 -5.16 1.08
CA SER A 35 13.93 -5.24 2.46
C SER A 35 14.94 -6.38 2.56
N GLU A 36 15.87 -6.24 3.50
CA GLU A 36 16.88 -7.27 3.80
C GLU A 36 16.21 -8.61 4.16
N GLU A 37 15.19 -8.58 5.01
CA GLU A 37 14.41 -9.78 5.40
C GLU A 37 13.76 -10.49 4.22
N HIS A 38 13.14 -9.74 3.31
CA HIS A 38 12.49 -10.31 2.12
C HIS A 38 13.52 -10.91 1.16
N SER A 39 14.65 -10.23 0.98
CA SER A 39 15.75 -10.68 0.14
C SER A 39 16.37 -11.95 0.70
N LYS A 40 16.59 -12.01 2.02
CA LYS A 40 17.06 -13.19 2.73
C LYS A 40 16.09 -14.36 2.57
N TRP A 41 14.78 -14.15 2.76
CA TRP A 41 13.77 -15.19 2.58
C TRP A 41 13.80 -15.81 1.17
N MET A 42 13.85 -14.99 0.11
CA MET A 42 13.97 -15.50 -1.26
C MET A 42 15.30 -16.26 -1.48
N SER A 43 16.40 -15.75 -0.93
CA SER A 43 17.71 -16.42 -1.03
C SER A 43 17.71 -17.77 -0.34
N ASP A 44 17.12 -17.86 0.86
CA ASP A 44 17.01 -19.10 1.61
C ASP A 44 16.17 -20.13 0.84
N LEU A 45 15.06 -19.72 0.22
CA LEU A 45 14.26 -20.59 -0.66
C LEU A 45 15.06 -21.11 -1.86
N LEU A 46 15.82 -20.23 -2.53
CA LEU A 46 16.69 -20.64 -3.64
C LEU A 46 17.78 -21.63 -3.20
N SER A 47 18.38 -21.42 -2.03
CA SER A 47 19.37 -22.35 -1.46
C SER A 47 18.78 -23.73 -1.14
N LEU A 48 17.46 -23.80 -0.89
CA LEU A 48 16.72 -25.05 -0.74
C LEU A 48 16.30 -25.67 -2.09
N GLY A 49 16.65 -25.06 -3.21
CA GLY A 49 16.25 -25.50 -4.55
C GLY A 49 14.81 -25.12 -4.91
N ILE A 50 14.15 -24.27 -4.13
CA ILE A 50 12.79 -23.81 -4.38
C ILE A 50 12.83 -22.59 -5.31
N THR A 51 12.37 -22.79 -6.54
CA THR A 51 12.40 -21.78 -7.59
C THR A 51 11.19 -20.83 -7.53
N PRO A 52 11.29 -19.61 -8.11
CA PRO A 52 10.23 -18.61 -8.07
C PRO A 52 8.85 -19.05 -8.58
N ASP A 53 8.76 -20.02 -9.49
CA ASP A 53 7.47 -20.59 -9.93
C ASP A 53 6.68 -21.27 -8.79
N LYS A 54 7.35 -21.63 -7.68
CA LYS A 54 6.72 -22.26 -6.51
C LYS A 54 6.16 -21.27 -5.51
N TRP A 55 6.67 -20.03 -5.50
CA TRP A 55 6.28 -19.03 -4.52
C TRP A 55 5.73 -17.74 -5.14
N VAL A 56 5.75 -17.56 -6.46
CA VAL A 56 5.12 -16.41 -7.15
C VAL A 56 3.74 -16.81 -7.68
N GLU A 57 2.71 -16.06 -7.27
CA GLU A 57 1.35 -16.15 -7.81
C GLU A 57 0.98 -14.85 -8.53
N ILE A 58 0.63 -14.90 -9.81
CA ILE A 58 0.05 -13.74 -10.53
C ILE A 58 -1.44 -13.68 -10.22
N VAL A 59 -1.90 -12.57 -9.64
CA VAL A 59 -3.29 -12.40 -9.18
C VAL A 59 -4.17 -11.84 -10.28
N ASP A 60 -3.68 -10.82 -10.98
CA ASP A 60 -4.37 -10.17 -12.09
C ASP A 60 -3.33 -9.60 -13.05
N SER A 61 -3.67 -9.60 -14.34
CA SER A 61 -2.79 -9.20 -15.43
C SER A 61 -3.52 -8.33 -16.44
N ASN A 62 -2.77 -7.54 -17.21
CA ASN A 62 -3.29 -6.66 -18.27
C ASN A 62 -4.13 -5.48 -17.75
N THR A 63 -3.90 -5.07 -16.51
CA THR A 63 -4.59 -3.98 -15.85
C THR A 63 -3.82 -2.66 -15.99
N SER A 64 -4.49 -1.51 -15.86
CA SER A 64 -3.80 -0.22 -15.84
C SER A 64 -3.00 -0.03 -14.55
N LYS A 65 -1.97 0.83 -14.58
CA LYS A 65 -1.14 1.11 -13.40
C LYS A 65 -1.96 1.57 -12.19
N LYS A 66 -2.97 2.41 -12.42
CA LYS A 66 -3.83 2.94 -11.34
C LYS A 66 -4.68 1.86 -10.69
N GLU A 67 -5.20 0.94 -11.50
CA GLU A 67 -5.98 -0.19 -11.01
C GLU A 67 -5.10 -1.15 -10.23
N VAL A 68 -3.91 -1.50 -10.75
CA VAL A 68 -2.95 -2.35 -10.04
C VAL A 68 -2.56 -1.75 -8.69
N GLN A 69 -2.32 -0.43 -8.63
CA GLN A 69 -2.05 0.26 -7.36
C GLN A 69 -3.21 0.15 -6.36
N LYS A 70 -4.46 0.27 -6.82
CA LYS A 70 -5.65 0.13 -5.98
C LYS A 70 -5.81 -1.31 -5.46
N ILE A 71 -5.59 -2.31 -6.33
CA ILE A 71 -5.67 -3.72 -5.96
C ILE A 71 -4.53 -4.09 -4.99
N GLU A 72 -3.30 -3.63 -5.26
CA GLU A 72 -2.13 -3.81 -4.37
C GLU A 72 -2.44 -3.27 -2.98
N HIS A 73 -2.92 -2.04 -2.91
CA HIS A 73 -3.30 -1.41 -1.64
C HIS A 73 -4.37 -2.25 -0.90
N ASN A 74 -5.46 -2.61 -1.58
CA ASN A 74 -6.52 -3.41 -0.96
C ASN A 74 -6.04 -4.78 -0.47
N LEU A 75 -5.16 -5.45 -1.23
CA LEU A 75 -4.62 -6.76 -0.85
C LEU A 75 -3.65 -6.67 0.31
N ILE A 76 -2.79 -5.64 0.35
CA ILE A 76 -1.88 -5.41 1.47
C ILE A 76 -2.69 -5.16 2.75
N HIS A 77 -3.71 -4.31 2.68
CA HIS A 77 -4.59 -4.05 3.83
C HIS A 77 -5.35 -5.29 4.30
N LYS A 78 -5.83 -6.12 3.36
CA LYS A 78 -6.63 -7.31 3.69
C LYS A 78 -5.78 -8.46 4.24
N LEU A 79 -4.56 -8.65 3.72
CA LEU A 79 -3.73 -9.82 3.99
C LEU A 79 -2.60 -9.55 4.99
N GLU A 80 -2.31 -8.28 5.27
CA GLU A 80 -1.21 -7.81 6.12
C GLU A 80 0.11 -8.60 5.92
N PRO A 81 0.63 -8.71 4.67
CA PRO A 81 1.73 -9.62 4.37
C PRO A 81 3.01 -9.21 5.11
N LYS A 82 3.71 -10.19 5.68
CA LYS A 82 4.93 -10.01 6.49
C LYS A 82 5.94 -9.02 5.91
N PHE A 83 6.21 -9.07 4.60
CA PHE A 83 7.24 -8.26 3.96
C PHE A 83 6.74 -6.94 3.38
N ASN A 84 5.42 -6.76 3.28
CA ASN A 84 4.86 -5.44 3.02
C ASN A 84 4.94 -4.64 4.31
N LYS A 85 6.11 -4.06 4.58
CA LYS A 85 6.28 -3.13 5.69
C LYS A 85 5.19 -2.08 5.55
N ASN A 86 4.35 -1.98 6.58
CA ASN A 86 3.24 -1.05 6.69
C ASN A 86 3.62 0.22 5.92
N GLN A 87 2.95 0.48 4.80
CA GLN A 87 2.62 1.86 4.47
C GLN A 87 1.82 2.27 5.68
N ARG A 88 2.50 2.76 6.72
CA ARG A 88 1.87 3.12 7.97
C ARG A 88 0.70 3.96 7.51
N VAL A 89 -0.52 3.46 7.73
CA VAL A 89 -1.65 4.35 7.90
C VAL A 89 -1.09 5.30 8.93
N ILE A 90 -0.75 6.51 8.49
CA ILE A 90 -0.39 7.57 9.40
C ILE A 90 -1.68 7.67 10.18
N GLN A 91 -1.76 7.00 11.34
CA GLN A 91 -2.92 7.03 12.19
C GLN A 91 -3.10 8.50 12.48
N THR A 92 -4.05 9.08 11.76
CA THR A 92 -4.29 10.49 11.82
C THR A 92 -4.98 10.70 13.16
N LYS A 93 -4.52 11.69 13.93
CA LYS A 93 -5.23 12.09 15.15
C LYS A 93 -6.62 12.65 14.83
N VAL A 94 -6.89 12.98 13.56
CA VAL A 94 -8.18 13.44 13.06
C VAL A 94 -9.06 12.21 12.84
N SER A 95 -10.15 12.16 13.59
CA SER A 95 -11.20 11.16 13.43
C SER A 95 -11.91 11.31 12.08
N LYS A 96 -12.65 10.27 11.68
CA LYS A 96 -13.47 10.30 10.46
C LYS A 96 -14.48 11.44 10.45
N ASP A 97 -15.13 11.69 11.58
CA ASP A 97 -16.15 12.73 11.70
C ASP A 97 -15.55 14.13 11.56
N GLU A 98 -14.39 14.37 12.17
CA GLU A 98 -13.66 15.64 12.00
C GLU A 98 -13.21 15.86 10.56
N TYR A 99 -12.78 14.80 9.86
CA TYR A 99 -12.46 14.89 8.44
C TYR A 99 -13.69 15.23 7.59
N LEU A 100 -14.82 14.59 7.85
CA LEU A 100 -16.08 14.88 7.14
C LEU A 100 -16.50 16.33 7.37
N GLU A 101 -16.32 16.86 8.58
CA GLU A 101 -16.60 18.27 8.85
C GLU A 101 -15.62 19.21 8.12
N MET A 102 -14.32 18.88 8.05
CA MET A 102 -13.36 19.62 7.22
C MET A 102 -13.80 19.68 5.75
N VAL A 103 -14.24 18.55 5.19
CA VAL A 103 -14.71 18.46 3.79
C VAL A 103 -15.95 19.34 3.58
N LYS A 104 -16.91 19.27 4.50
CA LYS A 104 -18.13 20.07 4.45
C LYS A 104 -17.83 21.57 4.54
N LEU A 105 -16.99 22.01 5.47
CA LEU A 105 -16.58 23.42 5.58
C LEU A 105 -15.83 23.88 4.33
N ARG A 106 -15.04 23.01 3.70
CA ARG A 106 -14.37 23.32 2.44
C ARG A 106 -15.34 23.49 1.29
N GLN A 107 -16.37 22.64 1.19
CA GLN A 107 -17.45 22.75 0.20
C GLN A 107 -18.29 24.03 0.39
N LEU A 108 -18.42 24.50 1.63
CA LEU A 108 -19.04 25.80 1.97
C LEU A 108 -18.15 27.01 1.63
N GLY A 109 -16.98 26.80 1.03
CA GLY A 109 -16.08 27.86 0.57
C GLY A 109 -15.10 28.37 1.62
N LYS A 110 -15.04 27.78 2.83
CA LYS A 110 -14.07 28.20 3.84
C LYS A 110 -12.64 27.92 3.39
N THR A 111 -11.74 28.85 3.72
CA THR A 111 -10.30 28.69 3.51
C THR A 111 -9.70 27.70 4.52
N TYR A 112 -8.54 27.12 4.22
CA TYR A 112 -7.86 26.22 5.16
C TYR A 112 -7.55 26.88 6.51
N LYS A 113 -7.30 28.20 6.51
CA LYS A 113 -7.07 28.99 7.73
C LYS A 113 -8.33 29.04 8.60
N GLN A 114 -9.48 29.34 8.00
CA GLN A 114 -10.76 29.38 8.73
C GLN A 114 -11.14 28.01 9.29
N ILE A 115 -10.93 26.94 8.52
CA ILE A 115 -11.21 25.56 8.97
C ILE A 115 -10.27 25.18 10.13
N SER A 116 -9.00 25.58 10.06
CA SER A 116 -8.01 25.37 11.12
C SER A 116 -8.41 26.07 12.42
N GLU A 117 -8.84 27.33 12.34
CA GLU A 117 -9.29 28.11 13.50
C GLU A 117 -10.57 27.54 14.12
N GLU A 118 -11.51 27.06 13.29
CA GLU A 118 -12.80 26.54 13.72
C GLU A 118 -12.73 25.16 14.37
N LEU A 119 -11.89 24.27 13.85
CA LEU A 119 -11.76 22.90 14.35
C LEU A 119 -10.56 22.68 15.28
N GLY A 120 -9.76 23.73 15.55
CA GLY A 120 -8.59 23.65 16.44
C GLY A 120 -7.41 22.85 15.89
N TRP A 121 -7.39 22.54 14.59
CA TRP A 121 -6.30 21.85 13.93
C TRP A 121 -5.28 22.83 13.35
N SER A 122 -4.03 22.41 13.17
CA SER A 122 -3.05 23.26 12.48
C SER A 122 -3.40 23.41 11.00
N LEU A 123 -3.04 24.55 10.40
CA LEU A 123 -3.25 24.80 8.97
C LEU A 123 -2.69 23.67 8.08
N MET A 124 -1.51 23.15 8.44
CA MET A 124 -0.87 22.04 7.74
C MET A 124 -1.63 20.73 7.90
N CYS A 125 -2.21 20.47 9.07
CA CYS A 125 -3.07 19.31 9.30
C CYS A 125 -4.28 19.34 8.35
N VAL A 126 -5.00 20.46 8.32
CA VAL A 126 -6.16 20.65 7.43
C VAL A 126 -5.75 20.50 5.96
N HIS A 127 -4.65 21.12 5.55
CA HIS A 127 -4.14 21.03 4.18
C HIS A 127 -3.82 19.59 3.78
N HIS A 128 -3.18 18.80 4.64
CA HIS A 128 -2.83 17.41 4.32
C HIS A 128 -4.05 16.51 4.14
N HIS A 129 -5.03 16.62 5.04
CA HIS A 129 -6.26 15.82 4.98
C HIS A 129 -7.13 16.17 3.77
N LEU A 130 -7.33 17.47 3.48
CA LEU A 130 -8.16 17.90 2.36
C LEU A 130 -7.55 17.67 0.98
N ASN A 131 -6.22 17.51 0.88
CA ASN A 131 -5.53 17.22 -0.38
C ASN A 131 -5.17 15.73 -0.54
N GLY A 132 -5.79 14.83 0.24
CA GLY A 132 -5.67 13.38 0.05
C GLY A 132 -4.30 12.79 0.36
N LYS A 133 -3.51 13.44 1.22
CA LYS A 133 -2.23 12.88 1.72
C LYS A 133 -2.41 11.94 2.91
N THR A 134 -3.64 11.75 3.37
CA THR A 134 -3.98 10.92 4.51
C THR A 134 -5.24 10.09 4.21
N ILE A 135 -5.29 8.86 4.71
CA ILE A 135 -6.41 7.93 4.54
C ILE A 135 -7.26 7.98 5.80
N HIS A 136 -8.56 8.14 5.65
CA HIS A 136 -9.55 8.08 6.74
C HIS A 136 -10.42 6.85 6.51
N GLU A 137 -10.30 5.84 7.37
CA GLU A 137 -11.15 4.63 7.38
C GLU A 137 -12.51 4.90 8.04
#